data_AF-A0A960KT64-F1
#
_entry.id   AF-A0A960KT64-F1
#
_cell.length_a   1.000
_cell.length_b   1.000
_cell.length_c   1.000
_cell.angle_alpha   90.00
_cell.angle_beta   90.00
_cell.angle_gamma   90.00
#
_symmetry.space_group_name_H-M   'P 1'
#
loop_
_entity.id
_entity.type
_entity.pdbx_description
1 polymer ?
#
loop_
_entity_poly.entity_id
_entity_poly.type
_entity_poly.pdbx_seq_one_letter_code
_entity_poly.pdbx_strand_id
1 'polypeptide(L)' 'MTLTQEEHAERVANRFKQLVENAGDFLQEEHYQELALLIEAALDAAAIEQMESITRKLEAFTVSLRQNKNFLFEGNV' A
#
# COMPACT_ATOMS: atom_id res chain seq x y z
N MET A 1 13.20 -2.71 -5.24
CA MET A 1 12.70 -2.73 -3.85
C MET A 1 13.04 -1.39 -3.23
N THR A 2 12.03 -0.65 -2.82
CA THR A 2 12.20 0.63 -2.11
C THR A 2 12.59 0.30 -0.68
N LEU A 3 13.85 0.58 -0.31
CA LEU A 3 14.45 0.29 1.00
C LEU A 3 13.59 0.68 2.22
N THR A 4 12.58 1.53 2.06
CA THR A 4 11.77 2.09 3.15
C THR A 4 10.71 1.14 3.71
N GLN A 5 10.17 0.20 2.93
CA GLN A 5 9.11 -0.72 3.39
C GLN A 5 9.68 -1.90 4.16
N GLU A 6 10.76 -2.50 3.66
CA GLU A 6 11.52 -3.56 4.33
C GLU A 6 11.99 -3.10 5.72
N GLU A 7 12.67 -1.95 5.79
CA GLU A 7 13.09 -1.35 7.07
C GLU A 7 11.91 -1.07 8.01
N HIS A 8 10.74 -0.71 7.47
CA HIS A 8 9.56 -0.47 8.29
C HIS A 8 9.00 -1.76 8.86
N ALA A 9 8.91 -2.80 8.03
CA ALA A 9 8.44 -4.12 8.41
C ALA A 9 9.34 -4.74 9.49
N GLU A 10 10.67 -4.64 9.33
CA GLU A 10 11.64 -5.07 10.34
C GLU A 10 11.47 -4.31 11.66
N ARG A 11 11.28 -2.98 11.62
CA ARG A 11 11.05 -2.19 12.85
C ARG A 11 9.80 -2.65 13.60
N VAL A 12 8.72 -2.97 12.88
CA VAL A 12 7.47 -3.44 13.49
C VAL A 12 7.64 -4.85 14.06
N ALA A 13 8.26 -5.76 13.31
CA ALA A 13 8.56 -7.11 13.77
C ALA A 13 9.46 -7.10 15.02
N ASN A 14 10.50 -6.27 15.04
CA ASN A 14 11.39 -6.10 16.19
C ASN A 14 10.66 -5.53 17.41
N ARG A 15 9.74 -4.59 17.22
CA ARG A 15 8.92 -4.08 18.32
C ARG A 15 7.99 -5.15 18.87
N PHE A 16 7.41 -5.98 18.00
CA PHE A 16 6.59 -7.12 18.42
C PHE A 16 7.40 -8.13 19.21
N LYS A 17 8.60 -8.49 18.73
CA LYS A 17 9.57 -9.34 19.45
C LYS A 17 9.84 -8.83 20.86
N GLN A 18 10.16 -7.55 21.00
CA GLN A 18 10.38 -6.95 22.33
C GLN A 18 9.17 -7.10 23.25
N LEU A 19 7.94 -7.00 22.75
CA LEU A 19 6.73 -7.16 23.57
C LEU A 19 6.55 -8.61 24.02
N VAL A 20 6.80 -9.58 23.14
CA VAL A 20 6.73 -11.01 23.44
C VAL A 20 7.78 -11.39 24.48
N GLU A 21 9.03 -11.00 24.25
CA GLU A 21 10.14 -11.28 25.18
C GLU A 21 9.93 -10.62 26.54
N ASN A 22 9.40 -9.39 26.58
CA ASN A 22 9.06 -8.70 27.84
C ASN A 22 7.91 -9.37 28.60
N ALA A 23 7.03 -10.11 27.91
CA ALA A 23 5.97 -10.89 28.56
C ALA A 23 6.49 -12.20 29.17
N GLY A 24 7.77 -12.56 28.92
CA GLY A 24 8.38 -13.81 29.36
C GLY A 24 8.19 -14.96 28.37
N ASP A 25 7.57 -14.70 27.22
CA ASP A 25 7.43 -15.66 26.13
C ASP A 25 8.64 -15.62 25.20
N PHE A 26 8.88 -16.71 24.47
CA PHE A 26 9.97 -16.80 23.50
C PHE A 26 9.51 -17.50 22.23
N LEU A 27 9.86 -16.91 21.09
CA LEU A 27 9.68 -17.49 19.75
C LEU A 27 11.04 -17.52 19.06
N GLN A 28 11.23 -18.47 18.15
CA GLN A 28 12.42 -18.53 17.32
C GLN A 28 12.53 -17.32 16.40
N GLU A 29 13.77 -16.91 16.08
CA GLU A 29 14.05 -15.75 15.24
C GLU A 29 13.36 -15.83 13.87
N GLU A 30 13.27 -17.04 13.33
CA GLU A 30 12.63 -17.37 12.06
C GLU A 30 11.17 -16.87 12.00
N HIS A 31 10.42 -16.94 13.10
CA HIS A 31 9.04 -16.45 13.14
C HIS A 31 8.94 -14.92 13.06
N TYR A 32 9.92 -14.20 13.61
CA TYR A 32 9.96 -12.74 13.50
C TYR A 32 10.39 -12.29 12.11
N GLN A 33 11.26 -13.06 11.44
CA GLN A 33 11.62 -12.84 10.04
C GLN A 33 10.41 -13.07 9.13
N GLU A 34 9.67 -14.17 9.32
CA GLU A 34 8.42 -14.42 8.61
C GLU A 34 7.39 -13.32 8.85
N LEU A 35 7.27 -12.82 10.09
CA LEU A 35 6.39 -11.70 10.41
C LEU A 35 6.79 -10.42 9.65
N ALA A 36 8.08 -10.12 9.55
CA ALA A 36 8.55 -8.98 8.78
C ALA A 36 8.16 -9.12 7.30
N LEU A 37 8.36 -10.30 6.69
CA LEU A 37 7.97 -10.56 5.30
C LEU A 37 6.46 -10.42 5.09
N LEU A 38 5.64 -10.89 6.03
CA LEU A 38 4.18 -10.74 5.97
C LEU A 38 3.75 -9.27 6.03
N ILE A 39 4.39 -8.48 6.89
CA ILE A 39 4.11 -7.03 6.99
C ILE A 39 4.50 -6.32 5.70
N GLU A 40 5.65 -6.64 5.13
CA GLU A 40 6.10 -6.09 3.84
C GLU A 40 5.09 -6.40 2.72
N ALA A 41 4.69 -7.66 2.58
CA ALA A 41 3.71 -8.08 1.59
C ALA A 41 2.35 -7.37 1.75
N ALA A 42 1.92 -7.14 2.99
CA ALA A 42 0.70 -6.40 3.27
C ALA A 42 0.81 -4.90 2.90
N LEU A 43 1.98 -4.28 3.13
CA LEU A 43 2.24 -2.90 2.72
C LEU A 43 2.23 -2.77 1.19
N ASP A 44 2.81 -3.74 0.48
CA ASP A 44 2.81 -3.78 -0.99
C ASP A 44 1.40 -3.95 -1.55
N ALA A 45 0.61 -4.85 -0.98
CA ALA A 45 -0.79 -5.02 -1.37
C ALA A 45 -1.59 -3.73 -1.18
N ALA A 46 -1.44 -3.06 -0.03
CA ALA A 46 -2.10 -1.79 0.24
C ALA A 46 -1.66 -0.66 -0.72
N ALA A 47 -0.39 -0.66 -1.15
CA ALA A 47 0.11 0.28 -2.15
C ALA A 47 -0.53 0.03 -3.53
N ILE A 48 -0.67 -1.23 -3.94
CA ILE A 48 -1.34 -1.61 -5.19
C ILE A 48 -2.80 -1.16 -5.18
N GLU A 49 -3.54 -1.41 -4.10
CA GLU A 49 -4.93 -0.97 -3.97
C GLU A 49 -5.08 0.56 -4.09
N GLN A 50 -4.15 1.31 -3.50
CA GLN A 50 -4.12 2.77 -3.66
C GLN A 50 -3.83 3.20 -5.10
N MET A 51 -2.93 2.50 -5.80
CA MET A 51 -2.64 2.75 -7.21
C MET A 51 -3.84 2.45 -8.10
N GLU A 52 -4.61 1.39 -7.81
CA GLU A 52 -5.86 1.11 -8.51
C GLU A 52 -6.88 2.24 -8.32
N SER A 53 -7.02 2.74 -7.09
CA SER A 53 -7.89 3.87 -6.76
C SER A 53 -7.50 5.14 -7.54
N ILE A 54 -6.20 5.42 -7.65
CA ILE A 54 -5.68 6.55 -8.45
C ILE A 54 -5.99 6.35 -9.93
N THR A 55 -5.78 5.15 -10.47
CA THR A 55 -6.06 4.82 -11.87
C THR A 55 -7.54 5.07 -12.20
N ARG A 56 -8.46 4.61 -11.36
CA ARG A 56 -9.90 4.86 -11.55
C ARG A 56 -10.24 6.34 -11.54
N LYS A 57 -9.60 7.15 -10.69
CA LYS A 57 -9.79 8.60 -10.65
C LYS A 57 -9.28 9.27 -11.93
N LEU A 58 -8.13 8.82 -12.46
CA LEU A 58 -7.59 9.32 -13.73
C LEU A 58 -8.47 8.97 -14.92
N GLU A 59 -9.05 7.77 -14.94
CA GLU A 59 -10.03 7.36 -15.96
C GLU A 59 -11.28 8.23 -15.91
N ALA A 60 -11.88 8.40 -14.73
CA ALA A 60 -13.05 9.24 -14.53
C ALA A 60 -12.77 10.70 -14.97
N PHE A 61 -11.60 11.22 -14.62
CA PHE A 61 -11.18 12.55 -15.05
C PHE A 61 -11.06 12.65 -16.58
N THR A 62 -10.44 11.66 -17.23
CA THR A 62 -10.31 11.62 -18.70
C THR A 62 -11.68 11.55 -19.39
N VAL A 63 -12.61 10.75 -18.85
CA VAL A 63 -14.01 10.70 -19.34
C VAL A 63 -14.67 12.07 -19.21
N SER A 64 -14.51 12.75 -18.07
CA SER A 64 -15.07 14.09 -17.86
C SER A 64 -14.52 15.13 -18.84
N LEU A 65 -13.22 15.07 -19.16
CA LEU A 65 -12.61 15.95 -20.16
C LEU A 65 -13.18 15.71 -21.55
N ARG A 66 -13.41 14.45 -21.95
CA ARG A 66 -14.04 14.13 -23.24
C ARG A 66 -15.49 14.60 -23.30
N GLN A 67 -16.26 14.42 -22.23
CA GLN A 67 -17.64 14.89 -22.15
C GLN A 67 -17.73 16.41 -22.23
N ASN A 68 -16.88 17.13 -21.49
CA ASN A 68 -16.79 18.59 -21.59
C ASN A 68 -16.40 19.06 -22.99
N LYS A 69 -15.43 18.38 -23.61
CA LYS A 69 -15.06 18.65 -25.00
C LYS A 69 -16.27 18.50 -25.94
N ASN A 70 -16.99 17.38 -25.86
CA ASN A 70 -18.15 17.13 -26.72
C ASN A 70 -19.29 18.14 -26.48
N PHE A 71 -19.55 18.52 -25.22
CA PHE A 71 -20.53 19.56 -24.89
C PHE A 71 -20.18 20.92 -25.52
N LEU A 72 -18.88 21.28 -25.56
CA LEU A 72 -18.42 22.53 -26.19
C LEU A 72 -18.53 22.52 -27.73
N PHE A 73 -18.58 21.35 -28.37
CA PHE A 73 -18.74 21.23 -29.83
C PHE A 73 -20.20 21.04 -30.28
N GLU A 74 -21.09 20.58 -29.41
CA GLU A 74 -22.53 20.45 -29.70
C GLU A 74 -23.33 21.73 -29.41
N GLY A 75 -22.79 22.68 -28.63
CA GLY A 75 -23.44 23.96 -28.34
C GLY A 75 -23.25 25.08 -29.38
N ASN A 76 -22.66 24.79 -30.55
CA ASN A 76 -22.33 25.76 -31.60
C ASN A 76 -22.87 25.34 -32.99
N VAL A 77 -24.08 24.78 -33.03
CA VAL A 77 -24.86 24.57 -34.26
C VAL A 77 -26.25 25.15 -34.09
#